data_AF-A0A3D4WEI1-F1
#
_entry.id   AF-A0A3D4WEI1-F1
#
_cell.length_a   1.000
_cell.length_b   1.000
_cell.length_c   1.000
_cell.angle_alpha   90.00
_cell.angle_beta   90.00
_cell.angle_gamma   90.00
#
_symmetry.space_group_name_H-M   'P 1'
#
loop_
_entity.id
_entity.type
_entity.pdbx_description
1 polymer ?
#
loop_
_entity_poly.entity_id
_entity_poly.type
_entity_poly.pdbx_seq_one_letter_code
_entity_poly.pdbx_strand_id
1 'polypeptide(L)'
;MVDKELVFQGKDESLVVISIGVANVLISYRQLSDSSSESAGVLIGERRGVHIVIKTVSEPSPWDIRSRFRVDRVSKHHQKAVDNAFKKSDGEWHTHPEDVPKPSMIDYSSWNKNLKSLDSLILIIVGRTDFWVGKKTQDNIEVLKQV
;
A
#
# COMPACT_ATOMS: atom_id res chain seq x y z
N MET A 1 -9.71 4.25 15.01
CA MET A 1 -10.56 4.01 13.82
C MET A 1 -10.87 5.35 13.19
N VAL A 2 -11.04 5.38 11.88
CA VAL A 2 -11.57 6.53 11.13
C VAL A 2 -13.05 6.33 10.87
N ASP A 3 -13.79 7.43 10.82
CA ASP A 3 -15.24 7.52 10.61
C ASP A 3 -15.61 8.10 9.23
N LYS A 4 -14.61 8.51 8.45
CA LYS A 4 -14.75 9.04 7.09
C LYS A 4 -13.72 8.41 6.15
N GLU A 5 -14.03 8.46 4.86
CA GLU A 5 -13.09 8.07 3.81
C GLU A 5 -11.84 8.96 3.85
N LEU A 6 -10.69 8.39 3.52
CA LEU A 6 -9.47 9.16 3.34
C LEU A 6 -9.34 9.49 1.85
N VAL A 7 -9.19 10.75 1.52
CA VAL A 7 -9.10 11.21 0.12
C VAL A 7 -7.72 11.82 -0.09
N PHE A 8 -7.05 11.39 -1.15
CA PHE A 8 -5.76 11.90 -1.57
C PHE A 8 -5.86 12.40 -3.01
N GLN A 9 -5.22 13.54 -3.29
CA GLN A 9 -5.26 14.21 -4.57
C GLN A 9 -3.86 14.30 -5.20
N GLY A 10 -3.78 13.98 -6.48
CA GLY A 10 -2.59 14.20 -7.32
C GLY A 10 -2.59 15.59 -7.96
N LYS A 11 -1.45 16.01 -8.51
CA LYS A 11 -1.29 17.28 -9.24
C LYS A 11 -2.14 17.36 -10.51
N ASP A 12 -2.50 16.21 -11.07
CA ASP A 12 -3.41 16.06 -12.20
C ASP A 12 -4.89 16.00 -11.78
N GLU A 13 -5.21 16.38 -10.54
CA GLU A 13 -6.54 16.34 -9.95
C GLU A 13 -7.14 14.92 -9.80
N SER A 14 -6.37 13.87 -10.11
CA SER A 14 -6.76 12.51 -9.80
C SER A 14 -7.00 12.34 -8.30
N LEU A 15 -8.00 11.53 -7.95
CA LEU A 15 -8.39 11.26 -6.57
C LEU A 15 -8.16 9.79 -6.28
N VAL A 16 -7.57 9.53 -5.12
CA VAL A 16 -7.48 8.20 -4.51
C VAL A 16 -8.32 8.23 -3.25
N VAL A 17 -9.41 7.48 -3.26
CA VAL A 17 -10.33 7.38 -2.13
C VAL A 17 -10.10 6.04 -1.44
N ILE A 18 -9.72 6.07 -0.17
CA ILE A 18 -9.61 4.88 0.68
C ILE A 18 -10.90 4.77 1.49
N SER A 19 -11.68 3.73 1.22
CA SER A 19 -12.92 3.48 1.95
C SER A 19 -12.66 3.29 3.46
N ILE A 20 -13.64 3.66 4.28
CA ILE A 20 -13.55 3.60 5.75
C ILE A 20 -13.11 2.21 6.25
N GLY A 21 -13.68 1.15 5.68
CA GLY A 21 -13.33 -0.23 6.03
C GLY A 21 -11.85 -0.54 5.76
N VAL A 22 -11.35 -0.18 4.58
CA VAL A 22 -9.94 -0.37 4.22
C VAL A 22 -9.03 0.43 5.14
N ALA A 23 -9.33 1.71 5.36
CA ALA A 23 -8.52 2.56 6.23
C ALA A 23 -8.42 1.98 7.65
N ASN A 24 -9.52 1.44 8.19
CA ASN A 24 -9.52 0.80 9.50
C ASN A 24 -8.73 -0.52 9.54
N VAL A 25 -8.80 -1.34 8.49
CA VAL A 25 -7.95 -2.53 8.36
C VAL A 25 -6.48 -2.13 8.35
N LEU A 26 -6.09 -1.17 7.51
CA LEU A 26 -4.71 -0.66 7.44
C LEU A 26 -4.21 -0.14 8.80
N ILE A 27 -5.02 0.66 9.49
CA ILE A 27 -4.72 1.21 10.83
C ILE A 27 -4.50 0.11 11.88
N SER A 28 -5.19 -1.03 11.76
CA SER A 28 -5.06 -2.15 12.69
C SER A 28 -3.69 -2.84 12.61
N TYR A 29 -3.00 -2.72 11.48
CA TYR A 29 -1.69 -3.34 11.24
C TYR A 29 -0.48 -2.47 11.62
N ARG A 30 -0.71 -1.26 12.14
CA ARG A 30 0.37 -0.33 12.52
C ARG A 30 1.34 -0.95 13.51
N GLN A 31 2.60 -0.59 13.36
CA GLN A 31 3.67 -1.03 14.23
C GLN A 31 3.77 -0.17 15.50
N LEU A 32 2.82 -0.37 16.42
CA LEU A 32 2.71 0.45 17.64
C LEU A 32 3.67 0.05 18.76
N SER A 33 4.17 -1.19 18.76
CA SER A 33 5.14 -1.69 19.73
C SER A 33 6.47 -2.03 19.07
N ASP A 34 7.54 -2.12 19.86
CA ASP A 34 8.86 -2.50 19.34
C ASP A 34 8.93 -3.92 18.80
N SER A 35 8.03 -4.79 19.25
CA SER A 35 7.85 -6.15 18.74
C SER A 35 6.93 -6.25 17.51
N SER A 36 6.28 -5.16 17.11
CA SER A 36 5.36 -5.19 15.97
C SER A 36 6.13 -5.27 14.66
N SER A 37 5.95 -6.37 13.92
CA SER A 37 6.57 -6.58 12.61
C SER A 37 5.85 -5.81 11.51
N GLU A 38 6.60 -5.43 10.47
CA GLU A 38 6.07 -4.85 9.25
C GLU A 38 5.02 -5.77 8.62
N SER A 39 3.88 -5.20 8.23
CA SER A 39 2.77 -5.84 7.53
C SER A 39 2.76 -5.39 6.08
N ALA A 40 2.32 -6.24 5.15
CA ALA A 40 2.09 -5.84 3.77
C ALA A 40 0.95 -6.60 3.12
N GLY A 41 0.45 -6.06 2.01
CA GLY A 41 -0.57 -6.67 1.17
C GLY A 41 -0.79 -5.90 -0.12
N VAL A 42 -1.87 -6.25 -0.82
CA VAL A 42 -2.27 -5.63 -2.10
C VAL A 42 -3.50 -4.77 -1.92
N LEU A 43 -3.65 -3.78 -2.78
CA LEU A 43 -4.81 -2.89 -2.85
C LEU A 43 -5.75 -3.36 -3.95
N ILE A 44 -7.05 -3.40 -3.65
CA ILE A 44 -8.08 -3.81 -4.60
C ILE A 44 -9.21 -2.79 -4.58
N GLY A 45 -9.61 -2.36 -5.75
CA GLY A 45 -10.53 -1.25 -5.90
C GLY A 45 -11.12 -1.16 -7.30
N GLU A 46 -11.61 0.04 -7.59
CA GLU A 46 -12.27 0.38 -8.83
C GLU A 46 -11.60 1.61 -9.44
N ARG A 47 -11.26 1.54 -10.73
CA ARG A 47 -10.83 2.69 -11.52
C ARG A 47 -12.04 3.41 -12.10
N ARG A 48 -12.09 4.74 -11.95
CA ARG A 48 -13.16 5.61 -12.46
C ARG A 48 -12.52 6.77 -13.22
N GLY A 49 -12.15 6.51 -14.47
CA GLY A 49 -11.32 7.43 -15.25
C GLY A 49 -9.94 7.58 -14.60
N VAL A 50 -9.57 8.82 -14.26
CA VAL A 50 -8.31 9.13 -13.57
C VAL A 50 -8.36 8.87 -12.06
N HIS A 51 -9.55 8.62 -11.49
CA HIS A 51 -9.74 8.39 -10.07
C HIS A 51 -9.68 6.91 -9.72
N ILE A 52 -9.29 6.60 -8.49
CA ILE A 52 -9.21 5.24 -7.96
C ILE A 52 -9.91 5.20 -6.60
N VAL A 53 -10.79 4.22 -6.40
CA VAL A 53 -11.44 3.95 -5.11
C VAL A 53 -10.95 2.61 -4.58
N ILE A 54 -10.23 2.62 -3.46
CA ILE A 54 -9.75 1.40 -2.79
C ILE A 54 -10.87 0.85 -1.90
N LYS A 55 -11.34 -0.34 -2.24
CA LYS A 55 -12.51 -0.99 -1.64
C LYS A 55 -12.13 -2.13 -0.71
N THR A 56 -11.02 -2.80 -0.97
CA THR A 56 -10.53 -3.96 -0.23
C THR A 56 -9.00 -3.98 -0.22
N VAL A 57 -8.43 -4.65 0.79
CA VAL A 57 -6.99 -4.99 0.85
C VAL A 57 -6.83 -6.48 1.10
N SER A 58 -5.73 -7.07 0.63
CA SER A 58 -5.30 -8.34 1.22
C SER A 58 -4.63 -8.07 2.57
N GLU A 59 -4.84 -8.99 3.50
CA GLU A 59 -4.18 -9.00 4.80
C GLU A 59 -2.88 -9.80 4.75
N PRO A 60 -1.90 -9.54 5.63
CA PRO A 60 -0.68 -10.32 5.72
C PRO A 60 -0.98 -11.80 6.02
N SER A 61 -0.20 -12.69 5.42
CA SER A 61 -0.31 -14.12 5.65
C SER A 61 0.45 -14.52 6.92
N PRO A 62 -0.04 -15.51 7.70
CA PRO A 62 0.75 -16.12 8.78
C PRO A 62 2.07 -16.74 8.31
N TRP A 63 2.19 -17.02 7.01
CA TRP A 63 3.39 -17.62 6.40
C TRP A 63 4.40 -16.58 5.91
N ASP A 64 4.09 -15.29 5.97
CA ASP A 64 5.01 -14.23 5.57
C ASP A 64 6.20 -14.17 6.55
N ILE A 65 7.41 -13.99 6.01
CA ILE A 65 8.60 -13.79 6.83
C ILE A 65 8.68 -12.29 7.14
N ARG A 66 8.40 -11.95 8.40
CA ARG A 66 8.23 -10.56 8.83
C ARG A 66 9.18 -10.21 9.96
N SER A 67 9.82 -9.06 9.84
CA SER A 67 10.61 -8.41 10.87
C SER A 67 10.11 -6.96 11.03
N ARG A 68 10.66 -6.20 11.98
CA ARG A 68 10.25 -4.81 12.22
C ARG A 68 10.48 -3.88 11.02
N PHE A 69 11.40 -4.21 10.12
CA PHE A 69 11.82 -3.34 9.00
C PHE A 69 11.91 -4.10 7.67
N ARG A 70 11.30 -5.29 7.61
CA ARG A 70 11.24 -6.06 6.38
C ARG A 70 10.09 -7.04 6.43
N VAL A 71 9.33 -7.10 5.35
CA VAL A 71 8.41 -8.19 5.02
C VAL A 71 8.84 -8.88 3.74
N ASP A 72 8.89 -10.20 3.78
CA ASP A 72 9.09 -11.05 2.62
C ASP A 72 7.86 -11.96 2.49
N ARG A 73 7.14 -11.80 1.38
CA ARG A 73 5.89 -12.51 1.08
C ARG A 73 6.20 -13.94 0.61
N VAL A 74 6.88 -14.69 1.46
CA VAL A 74 7.34 -16.05 1.16
C VAL A 74 6.21 -17.02 1.38
N SER A 75 5.62 -17.48 0.29
CA SER A 75 5.09 -18.83 0.27
C SER A 75 5.69 -19.53 -0.95
N LYS A 76 6.67 -20.42 -0.72
CA LYS A 76 7.26 -21.23 -1.81
C LYS A 76 6.20 -22.02 -2.58
N HIS A 77 5.02 -22.23 -2.00
CA HIS A 77 3.88 -22.88 -2.64
C HIS A 77 2.86 -21.92 -3.31
N HIS A 78 2.89 -20.60 -3.03
CA HIS A 78 1.93 -19.64 -3.58
C HIS A 78 2.54 -18.35 -4.17
N GLN A 79 3.86 -18.26 -4.37
CA GLN A 79 4.49 -17.09 -5.03
C GLN A 79 3.76 -16.70 -6.33
N LYS A 80 3.39 -17.67 -7.16
CA LYS A 80 2.62 -17.42 -8.38
C LYS A 80 1.22 -16.83 -8.13
N ALA A 81 0.55 -17.25 -7.06
CA ALA A 81 -0.76 -16.71 -6.70
C ALA A 81 -0.63 -15.28 -6.17
N VAL A 82 0.39 -15.03 -5.35
CA VAL A 82 0.76 -13.70 -4.86
C VAL A 82 1.11 -12.78 -6.04
N ASP A 83 1.96 -13.22 -6.97
CA ASP A 83 2.33 -12.48 -8.19
C ASP A 83 1.15 -12.24 -9.12
N ASN A 84 0.16 -13.14 -9.15
CA ASN A 84 -1.07 -12.95 -9.89
C ASN A 84 -2.00 -11.93 -9.19
N ALA A 85 -2.02 -11.92 -7.85
CA ALA A 85 -2.77 -10.96 -7.05
C ALA A 85 -2.20 -9.54 -7.23
N PHE A 86 -0.92 -9.30 -6.89
CA PHE A 86 0.05 -8.81 -7.89
C PHE A 86 -0.48 -7.99 -9.05
N LYS A 87 -0.37 -8.64 -10.21
CA LYS A 87 -0.69 -8.10 -11.54
C LYS A 87 -2.12 -7.61 -11.69
N LYS A 88 -3.05 -8.09 -10.85
CA LYS A 88 -4.47 -7.72 -10.91
C LYS A 88 -4.84 -6.67 -9.87
N SER A 89 -3.91 -6.29 -9.00
CA SER A 89 -4.13 -5.31 -7.95
C SER A 89 -4.03 -3.88 -8.48
N ASP A 90 -4.58 -2.95 -7.70
CA ASP A 90 -4.43 -1.51 -7.92
C ASP A 90 -3.18 -0.95 -7.27
N GLY A 91 -2.31 -1.83 -6.74
CA GLY A 91 -1.05 -1.51 -6.11
C GLY A 91 -0.84 -2.25 -4.79
N GLU A 92 0.00 -1.71 -3.92
CA GLU A 92 0.39 -2.39 -2.67
C GLU A 92 0.42 -1.46 -1.46
N TRP A 93 0.35 -2.07 -0.29
CA TRP A 93 0.52 -1.38 0.98
C TRP A 93 1.51 -2.12 1.88
N HIS A 94 2.18 -1.38 2.75
CA HIS A 94 2.91 -1.93 3.88
C HIS A 94 2.95 -0.95 5.06
N THR A 95 3.50 -1.37 6.20
CA THR A 95 3.59 -0.53 7.40
C THR A 95 5.02 -0.17 7.72
N HIS A 96 5.22 1.03 8.22
CA HIS A 96 6.48 1.42 8.84
C HIS A 96 6.28 1.76 10.33
N PRO A 97 7.33 1.62 11.17
CA PRO A 97 7.27 1.99 12.58
C PRO A 97 7.41 3.50 12.83
N GLU A 98 7.56 4.34 11.80
CA GLU A 98 7.59 5.80 11.95
C GLU A 98 6.19 6.40 12.13
N ASP A 99 6.08 7.54 12.83
CA ASP A 99 4.82 8.30 12.92
C ASP A 99 4.37 8.79 11.54
N VAL A 100 5.27 9.52 10.88
CA VAL A 100 5.12 10.04 9.52
C VAL A 100 6.01 9.21 8.59
N PRO A 101 5.46 8.19 7.93
CA PRO A 101 6.26 7.22 7.20
C PRO A 101 6.84 7.84 5.93
N LYS A 102 7.99 7.32 5.49
CA LYS A 102 8.59 7.65 4.20
C LYS A 102 9.11 6.38 3.54
N PRO A 103 9.00 6.25 2.21
CA PRO A 103 9.60 5.13 1.51
C PRO A 103 11.10 5.09 1.73
N SER A 104 11.61 3.90 2.00
CA SER A 104 13.04 3.60 2.02
C SER A 104 13.58 3.44 0.59
N MET A 105 14.91 3.39 0.46
CA MET A 105 15.55 3.07 -0.81
C MET A 105 15.21 1.65 -1.31
N ILE A 106 14.93 0.73 -0.37
CA ILE A 106 14.52 -0.65 -0.69
C ILE A 106 13.13 -0.64 -1.33
N ASP A 107 12.21 0.18 -0.82
CA ASP A 107 10.85 0.32 -1.39
C ASP A 107 10.90 0.83 -2.81
N TYR A 108 11.63 1.94 -3.05
CA TYR A 108 11.82 2.47 -4.40
C TYR A 108 12.42 1.44 -5.36
N SER A 109 13.43 0.68 -4.90
CA SER A 109 14.04 -0.37 -5.71
C SER A 109 13.05 -1.49 -6.04
N SER A 110 12.29 -1.96 -5.04
CA SER A 110 11.28 -3.00 -5.19
C SER A 110 10.17 -2.57 -6.13
N TRP A 111 9.59 -1.38 -5.95
CA TRP A 111 8.53 -0.86 -6.79
C TRP A 111 8.96 -0.70 -8.24
N ASN A 112 10.16 -0.16 -8.47
CA ASN A 112 10.68 0.01 -9.82
C ASN A 112 11.03 -1.32 -10.49
N LYS A 113 11.42 -2.35 -9.74
CA LYS A 113 11.74 -3.67 -10.28
C LYS A 113 10.49 -4.52 -10.54
N ASN A 114 9.57 -4.53 -9.59
CA ASN A 114 8.50 -5.54 -9.52
C ASN A 114 7.13 -5.02 -9.96
N LEU A 115 6.86 -3.71 -9.78
CA LEU A 115 5.55 -3.12 -10.08
C LEU A 115 5.55 -2.46 -11.46
N LYS A 116 5.48 -3.28 -12.51
CA LYS A 116 5.37 -2.84 -13.91
C LYS A 116 3.93 -2.95 -14.40
N SER A 117 3.31 -1.81 -14.66
CA SER A 117 1.95 -1.69 -15.18
C SER A 117 1.86 -0.54 -16.18
N LEU A 118 0.96 -0.67 -17.16
CA LEU A 118 0.58 0.45 -18.04
C LEU A 118 -0.35 1.43 -17.31
N ASP A 119 -1.21 0.90 -16.45
CA ASP A 119 -2.07 1.70 -15.58
C ASP A 119 -1.31 2.20 -14.35
N SER A 120 -1.76 3.31 -13.78
CA SER A 120 -1.22 3.79 -12.51
C SER A 120 -1.51 2.83 -11.36
N LEU A 121 -0.53 2.70 -10.46
CA LEU A 121 -0.61 1.90 -9.24
C LEU A 121 -0.55 2.81 -8.01
N ILE A 122 -1.28 2.44 -6.97
CA ILE A 122 -1.28 3.14 -5.68
C ILE A 122 -0.32 2.45 -4.73
N LEU A 123 0.47 3.23 -4.02
CA LEU A 123 1.45 2.77 -3.05
C LEU A 123 1.08 3.40 -1.71
N ILE A 124 0.90 2.57 -0.67
CA ILE A 124 0.57 3.08 0.66
C ILE A 124 1.60 2.59 1.67
N ILE A 125 2.13 3.52 2.46
CA ILE A 125 2.87 3.19 3.68
C ILE A 125 2.07 3.70 4.87
N VAL A 126 1.73 2.79 5.77
CA VAL A 126 0.98 3.09 6.99
C VAL A 126 1.97 3.28 8.14
N GLY A 127 2.12 4.52 8.61
CA GLY A 127 2.90 4.83 9.80
C GLY A 127 2.05 4.71 11.06
N ARG A 128 2.63 5.06 12.21
CA ARG A 128 1.94 5.02 13.50
C ARG A 128 0.85 6.08 13.59
N THR A 129 0.99 7.23 12.95
CA THR A 129 -0.01 8.31 12.98
C THR A 129 -0.52 8.68 11.59
N ASP A 130 0.34 8.62 10.58
CA ASP A 130 0.05 9.14 9.24
C ASP A 130 0.18 8.07 8.15
N PHE A 131 -0.38 8.39 6.99
CA PHE A 131 -0.23 7.62 5.78
C PHE A 131 0.69 8.37 4.82
N TRP A 132 1.62 7.65 4.19
CA TRP A 132 2.23 8.09 2.95
C TRP A 132 1.50 7.41 1.80
N VAL A 133 1.04 8.19 0.82
CA VAL A 133 0.32 7.68 -0.35
C VAL A 133 1.00 8.20 -1.60
N GLY A 134 1.38 7.26 -2.47
CA GLY A 134 1.98 7.54 -3.76
C GLY A 134 1.16 6.99 -4.91
N LYS A 135 1.21 7.66 -6.06
CA LYS A 135 0.72 7.16 -7.35
C LYS A 135 1.92 6.92 -8.26
N LYS A 136 2.10 5.67 -8.66
CA LYS A 136 3.14 5.25 -9.59
C LYS A 136 2.58 5.17 -11.00
N THR A 137 3.15 5.92 -11.92
CA THR A 137 2.87 5.85 -13.36
C THR A 137 4.17 5.54 -14.07
N GLN A 138 4.26 4.34 -14.67
CA GLN A 138 5.52 3.81 -15.20
C GLN A 138 6.63 3.92 -14.14
N ASP A 139 7.73 4.62 -14.40
CA ASP A 139 8.85 4.75 -13.45
C ASP A 139 8.79 6.03 -12.60
N ASN A 140 7.74 6.85 -12.76
CA ASN A 140 7.52 8.04 -11.94
C ASN A 140 6.60 7.72 -10.74
N ILE A 141 6.99 8.19 -9.55
CA ILE A 141 6.18 8.09 -8.33
C ILE A 141 5.86 9.51 -7.85
N GLU A 142 4.59 9.84 -7.86
CA GLU A 142 4.05 11.08 -7.34
C GLU A 142 3.53 10.86 -5.91
N VAL A 143 3.95 11.71 -4.96
CA VAL A 143 3.35 11.74 -3.62
C VAL A 143 2.02 12.50 -3.69
N LEU A 144 0.96 11.89 -3.18
CA LEU A 144 -0.38 12.48 -3.15
C LEU A 144 -0.60 13.28 -1.86
N LYS A 145 -1.43 14.31 -1.94
CA LYS A 145 -1.79 15.16 -0.79
C LYS A 145 -3.15 14.75 -0.25
N GLN A 146 -3.27 14.56 1.06
CA GLN A 146 -4.57 14.35 1.67
C GLN A 146 -5.41 15.63 1.60
N VAL A 147 -6.69 15.51 1.23
CA VAL A 147 -7.66 16.62 1.08
C VAL A 147 -8.93 16.40 1.89
#